data_AF-A0AA39RLI4-F1
#
_entry.id   AF-A0AA39RLI4-F1
#
_cell.length_a   1.000
_cell.length_b   1.000
_cell.length_c   1.000
_cell.angle_alpha   90.00
_cell.angle_beta   90.00
_cell.angle_gamma   90.00
#
_symmetry.space_group_name_H-M   'P 1'
#
loop_
_entity.id
_entity.type
_entity.pdbx_description
1 polymer ?
#
loop_
_entity_poly.entity_id
_entity_poly.type
_entity_poly.pdbx_seq_one_letter_code
_entity_poly.pdbx_strand_id
1 'polypeptide(L)'
;MRLSLDPSPPSLEPFSVVNHRSNNNRHRPICHLETEIFNQGQMGAKEDDGIHENILPPIEQEISDELNTKAKKYLRGEGADLKALQDKKLKGQLAVREEIYGKSAKAAAKIEKWLLPSEGGYLEAEGIEKTWRIKQESIAREVDILSSRNQYDIVLPELGPYTLDFTLSGRYMAAAGRKGHLAVVDMKNMNLVKEIQVRETVRDVVFLHNEHFFAAAQKKYPYIYNREGIELHCLKEHGAVLRLQFLRNHFLLASINKFGQLHYQDVTMGEMVGNFRTGFGRTDVMQVNPYNGVVALGHSGGTVTMWKPTTSAPLVKMLCHPGPVSALAFHPNGHLMATSGKEKKIKIWDLRKFEVLQSIPGHAKCLDFSQKGLLAVGNGSFVQILGDLSGSENYSRYMGHPMAKGYQIGKVQFRPYEDVLGIGHSTGWSSILIPGSGEPNFDSWVANPFETTKQRREKEVRSLLDKLPPETIMLNPSKIGTVRPARKKEKPTKQEREADMEAAIEDVKGIAMKKKTKGRNKSSKVAKKKQERVAKTKRPFLEQQLKEDQASAKKRQKLNEQVELPSSLQRFARKKTTT
;
A
#
# COMPACT_ATOMS: atom_id res chain seq x y z
N MET A 1 21.15 60.92 52.11
CA MET A 1 22.58 60.65 51.83
C MET A 1 22.65 59.69 50.66
N ARG A 2 23.18 60.17 49.53
CA ARG A 2 23.44 59.39 48.31
C ARG A 2 24.70 58.55 48.52
N LEU A 3 24.66 57.27 48.18
CA LEU A 3 25.82 56.56 47.65
C LEU A 3 25.35 55.61 46.54
N SER A 4 25.72 56.00 45.33
CA SER A 4 25.72 55.30 44.06
C SER A 4 26.70 54.13 44.05
N LEU A 5 26.43 53.09 43.26
CA LEU A 5 27.22 52.70 42.08
C LEU A 5 26.70 51.38 41.49
N ASP A 6 26.26 51.46 40.22
CA ASP A 6 26.03 50.34 39.31
C ASP A 6 27.34 49.65 38.91
N PRO A 7 27.33 48.36 38.54
CA PRO A 7 28.35 47.80 37.66
C PRO A 7 27.84 47.64 36.22
N SER A 8 28.52 48.32 35.30
CA SER A 8 28.44 48.19 33.84
C SER A 8 29.10 46.88 33.35
N PRO A 9 28.78 46.39 32.12
CA PRO A 9 29.28 45.13 31.58
C PRO A 9 30.70 45.26 31.00
N PRO A 10 31.47 44.14 30.90
CA PRO A 10 32.83 44.18 30.40
C PRO A 10 32.90 44.41 28.88
N SER A 11 33.82 45.29 28.50
CA SER A 11 34.24 45.63 27.14
C SER A 11 34.98 44.48 26.46
N LEU A 12 34.54 44.11 25.25
CA LEU A 12 35.28 43.25 24.34
C LEU A 12 36.30 44.09 23.54
N GLU A 13 37.56 43.68 23.57
CA GLU A 13 38.61 44.20 22.70
C GLU A 13 38.43 43.71 21.25
N PRO A 14 38.85 44.50 20.24
CA PRO A 14 38.72 44.14 18.84
C PRO A 14 39.90 43.27 18.38
N PHE A 15 39.61 42.05 17.91
CA PHE A 15 40.59 41.24 17.19
C PHE A 15 40.91 41.87 15.83
N SER A 16 42.20 42.08 15.60
CA SER A 16 42.79 42.59 14.36
C SER A 16 42.76 41.53 13.25
N VAL A 17 42.03 41.84 12.17
CA VAL A 17 42.06 41.08 10.92
C VAL A 17 43.15 41.66 10.03
N VAL A 18 44.16 40.85 9.70
CA VAL A 18 45.16 41.17 8.68
C VAL A 18 44.52 40.97 7.30
N ASN A 19 44.30 42.09 6.62
CA ASN A 19 43.92 42.14 5.21
C ASN A 19 45.16 42.02 4.32
N HIS A 20 45.19 41.03 3.42
CA HIS A 20 45.91 41.17 2.16
C HIS A 20 44.91 41.49 1.04
N ARG A 21 45.01 42.72 0.53
CA ARG A 21 44.38 43.17 -0.71
C ARG A 21 45.11 42.59 -1.92
N SER A 22 44.36 42.13 -2.92
CA SER A 22 44.66 42.46 -4.31
C SER A 22 43.37 42.62 -5.12
N ASN A 23 43.38 43.69 -5.88
CA ASN A 23 42.29 44.36 -6.58
C ASN A 23 41.77 43.65 -7.85
N ASN A 24 40.54 44.04 -8.22
CA ASN A 24 39.97 44.18 -9.57
C ASN A 24 39.71 42.85 -10.33
N ASN A 25 38.59 42.60 -11.02
CA ASN A 25 37.68 43.49 -11.74
C ASN A 25 36.37 42.74 -12.10
N ARG A 26 35.25 43.47 -12.13
CA ARG A 26 34.10 43.39 -13.08
C ARG A 26 33.22 42.12 -13.18
N HIS A 27 32.03 42.25 -12.59
CA HIS A 27 30.67 42.15 -13.18
C HIS A 27 30.32 41.17 -14.35
N ARG A 28 29.21 40.43 -14.08
CA ARG A 28 28.18 39.79 -14.97
C ARG A 28 28.42 38.31 -15.35
N PRO A 29 27.38 37.59 -15.84
CA PRO A 29 26.38 36.88 -15.02
C PRO A 29 26.29 35.38 -15.35
N ILE A 30 25.50 34.66 -14.57
CA ILE A 30 25.11 33.27 -14.76
C ILE A 30 24.34 33.11 -16.07
N CYS A 31 24.85 32.31 -17.02
CA CYS A 31 24.11 31.66 -18.09
C CYS A 31 24.89 30.43 -18.60
N HIS A 32 24.17 29.32 -18.79
CA HIS A 32 24.44 28.19 -19.68
C HIS A 32 25.87 27.62 -19.78
N LEU A 33 26.07 26.42 -19.23
CA LEU A 33 27.02 25.47 -19.81
C LEU A 33 26.29 24.20 -20.19
N GLU A 34 25.90 24.20 -21.46
CA GLU A 34 25.60 23.03 -22.26
C GLU A 34 26.79 22.08 -22.31
N THR A 35 26.44 20.82 -22.51
CA THR A 35 27.18 19.77 -23.21
C THR A 35 28.26 20.28 -24.16
N GLU A 36 29.52 19.91 -23.93
CA GLU A 36 30.52 19.68 -24.99
C GLU A 36 31.82 19.11 -24.39
N ILE A 37 31.91 17.77 -24.32
CA ILE A 37 33.21 17.07 -24.28
C ILE A 37 33.08 15.85 -25.21
N PHE A 38 33.83 15.95 -26.31
CA PHE A 38 34.23 14.92 -27.27
C PHE A 38 33.29 14.62 -28.45
N ASN A 39 33.46 15.42 -29.50
CA ASN A 39 33.37 14.96 -30.87
C ASN A 39 34.47 15.63 -31.70
N GLN A 40 35.54 14.90 -32.02
CA GLN A 40 36.30 15.00 -33.28
C GLN A 40 37.49 14.03 -33.24
N GLY A 41 37.57 13.15 -34.24
CA GLY A 41 38.74 12.31 -34.47
C GLY A 41 38.47 10.88 -34.94
N GLN A 42 37.48 10.66 -35.82
CA GLN A 42 37.49 9.46 -36.67
C GLN A 42 38.63 9.56 -37.68
N MET A 43 39.63 8.70 -37.56
CA MET A 43 40.48 8.25 -38.67
C MET A 43 40.66 6.74 -38.48
N GLY A 44 40.26 6.00 -39.50
CA GLY A 44 40.05 4.56 -39.43
C GLY A 44 41.31 3.76 -39.12
N ALA A 45 41.16 2.80 -38.21
CA ALA A 45 41.96 1.60 -38.18
C ALA A 45 40.99 0.42 -38.04
N LYS A 46 41.24 -0.59 -38.87
CA LYS A 46 40.43 -1.80 -39.02
C LYS A 46 40.35 -2.56 -37.69
N GLU A 47 39.23 -3.26 -37.55
CA GLU A 47 38.93 -4.26 -36.52
C GLU A 47 40.12 -5.18 -36.24
N ASP A 48 40.45 -5.32 -34.96
CA ASP A 48 40.92 -6.58 -34.40
C ASP A 48 40.10 -6.82 -33.13
N ASP A 49 39.24 -7.84 -33.19
CA ASP A 49 38.45 -8.39 -32.09
C ASP A 49 39.39 -9.03 -31.06
N GLY A 50 40.07 -8.21 -30.28
CA GLY A 50 40.71 -8.59 -29.04
C GLY A 50 39.78 -8.26 -27.88
N ILE A 51 39.26 -9.28 -27.19
CA ILE A 51 38.60 -9.13 -25.89
C ILE A 51 39.69 -8.68 -24.90
N HIS A 52 40.01 -7.38 -24.91
CA HIS A 52 40.65 -6.75 -23.77
C HIS A 52 39.57 -6.61 -22.70
N GLU A 53 39.51 -7.58 -21.79
CA GLU A 53 38.84 -7.39 -20.51
C GLU A 53 39.48 -6.15 -19.88
N ASN A 54 38.78 -5.03 -19.92
CA ASN A 54 39.15 -3.83 -19.16
C ASN A 54 39.03 -4.20 -17.68
N ILE A 55 40.11 -4.73 -17.11
CA ILE A 55 40.22 -5.02 -15.69
C ILE A 55 40.23 -3.66 -14.99
N LEU A 56 39.04 -3.22 -14.59
CA LEU A 56 38.87 -2.05 -13.74
C LEU A 56 39.71 -2.25 -12.46
N PRO A 57 40.34 -1.20 -11.91
CA PRO A 57 41.00 -1.26 -10.60
C PRO A 57 40.05 -1.87 -9.55
N PRO A 58 40.55 -2.64 -8.55
CA PRO A 58 39.70 -3.33 -7.56
C PRO A 58 38.67 -2.40 -6.88
N ILE A 59 39.06 -1.16 -6.60
CA ILE A 59 38.20 -0.13 -5.98
C ILE A 59 37.04 0.27 -6.91
N GLU A 60 37.27 0.38 -8.22
CA GLU A 60 36.21 0.74 -9.17
C GLU A 60 35.23 -0.42 -9.38
N GLN A 61 35.70 -1.66 -9.27
CA GLN A 61 34.86 -2.85 -9.31
C GLN A 61 33.93 -2.90 -8.08
N GLU A 62 34.46 -2.69 -6.88
CA GLU A 62 33.66 -2.62 -5.65
C GLU A 62 32.59 -1.52 -5.72
N ILE A 63 32.96 -0.32 -6.17
CA ILE A 63 32.01 0.79 -6.34
C ILE A 63 30.93 0.44 -7.37
N SER A 64 31.30 -0.20 -8.48
CA SER A 64 30.38 -0.65 -9.52
C SER A 64 29.41 -1.72 -9.00
N ASP A 65 29.90 -2.69 -8.24
CA ASP A 65 29.09 -3.77 -7.67
C ASP A 65 28.10 -3.24 -6.62
N GLU A 66 28.56 -2.36 -5.74
CA GLU A 66 27.67 -1.65 -4.82
C GLU A 66 26.60 -0.84 -5.57
N LEU A 67 26.96 -0.12 -6.64
CA LEU A 67 26.00 0.61 -7.45
C LEU A 67 25.01 -0.32 -8.15
N ASN A 68 25.46 -1.50 -8.60
CA ASN A 68 24.59 -2.49 -9.22
C ASN A 68 23.62 -3.10 -8.20
N THR A 69 24.03 -3.34 -6.95
CA THR A 69 23.11 -3.78 -5.89
C THR A 69 22.07 -2.72 -5.56
N LYS A 70 22.47 -1.45 -5.42
CA LYS A 70 21.54 -0.32 -5.21
C LYS A 70 20.62 -0.11 -6.42
N ALA A 71 21.12 -0.28 -7.65
CA ALA A 71 20.31 -0.13 -8.86
C ALA A 71 19.13 -1.13 -8.90
N LYS A 72 19.28 -2.33 -8.32
CA LYS A 72 18.18 -3.30 -8.22
C LYS A 72 16.96 -2.76 -7.46
N LYS A 73 17.16 -1.85 -6.49
CA LYS A 73 16.08 -1.19 -5.75
C LYS A 73 15.21 -0.31 -6.65
N TYR A 74 15.82 0.32 -7.66
CA TYR A 74 15.16 1.26 -8.57
C TYR A 74 14.60 0.61 -9.83
N LEU A 75 15.00 -0.63 -10.12
CA LEU A 75 14.41 -1.42 -11.20
C LEU A 75 12.97 -1.79 -10.84
N ARG A 76 12.05 -1.49 -11.76
CA ARG A 76 10.62 -1.78 -11.59
C ARG A 76 10.20 -2.87 -12.57
N GLY A 77 10.00 -4.08 -12.05
CA GLY A 77 9.57 -5.23 -12.84
C GLY A 77 10.72 -6.06 -13.40
N GLU A 78 10.36 -7.09 -14.16
CA GLU A 78 11.31 -7.96 -14.86
C GLU A 78 11.61 -7.39 -16.26
N GLY A 79 12.84 -7.57 -16.73
CA GLY A 79 13.27 -7.12 -18.06
C GLY A 79 12.62 -7.93 -19.18
N ALA A 80 12.52 -7.33 -20.37
CA ALA A 80 11.95 -7.98 -21.54
C ALA A 80 12.85 -9.13 -22.08
N ASP A 81 12.23 -10.28 -22.39
CA ASP A 81 12.91 -11.43 -22.99
C ASP A 81 13.21 -11.20 -24.49
N LEU A 82 14.30 -10.47 -24.79
CA LEU A 82 14.72 -10.14 -26.16
C LEU A 82 15.04 -11.37 -27.04
N LYS A 83 15.29 -12.54 -26.43
CA LYS A 83 15.58 -13.80 -27.15
C LYS A 83 14.31 -14.44 -27.72
N ALA A 84 13.18 -14.28 -27.04
CA ALA A 84 11.90 -14.86 -27.45
C ALA A 84 11.24 -14.10 -28.61
N LEU A 85 11.66 -12.86 -28.86
CA LEU A 85 11.09 -11.97 -29.87
C LEU A 85 11.65 -12.26 -31.27
N GLN A 86 10.73 -12.59 -32.20
CA GLN A 86 11.05 -12.79 -33.62
C GLN A 86 11.14 -11.46 -34.40
N ASP A 87 10.38 -10.44 -34.01
CA ASP A 87 10.38 -9.15 -34.70
C ASP A 87 11.63 -8.33 -34.37
N LYS A 88 12.48 -8.11 -35.39
CA LYS A 88 13.74 -7.36 -35.28
C LYS A 88 13.53 -5.90 -34.87
N LYS A 89 12.48 -5.24 -35.35
CA LYS A 89 12.22 -3.82 -35.05
C LYS A 89 11.80 -3.66 -33.60
N LEU A 90 10.85 -4.47 -33.14
CA LEU A 90 10.40 -4.48 -31.75
C LEU A 90 11.54 -4.85 -30.80
N LYS A 91 12.36 -5.85 -31.17
CA LYS A 91 13.55 -6.24 -30.41
C LYS A 91 14.54 -5.08 -30.24
N GLY A 92 14.84 -4.34 -31.32
CA GLY A 92 15.70 -3.15 -31.26
C GLY A 92 15.12 -2.06 -30.36
N GLN A 93 13.82 -1.77 -30.47
CA GLN A 93 13.15 -0.77 -29.62
C GLN A 93 13.14 -1.15 -28.14
N LEU A 94 12.89 -2.42 -27.82
CA LEU A 94 12.89 -2.90 -26.44
C LEU A 94 14.31 -2.88 -25.85
N ALA A 95 15.33 -3.26 -26.61
CA ALA A 95 16.72 -3.17 -26.16
C ALA A 95 17.11 -1.73 -25.77
N VAL A 96 16.75 -0.74 -26.59
CA VAL A 96 16.98 0.68 -26.27
C VAL A 96 16.23 1.10 -25.00
N ARG A 97 14.98 0.65 -24.81
CA ARG A 97 14.23 0.94 -23.58
C ARG A 97 14.87 0.32 -22.34
N GLU A 98 15.29 -0.94 -22.42
CA GLU A 98 15.99 -1.62 -21.31
C GLU A 98 17.30 -0.90 -20.96
N GLU A 99 18.04 -0.41 -21.95
CA GLU A 99 19.25 0.38 -21.70
C GLU A 99 18.92 1.70 -20.98
N ILE A 100 17.84 2.38 -21.37
CA ILE A 100 17.37 3.61 -20.70
C ILE A 100 16.94 3.29 -19.26
N TYR A 101 16.24 2.17 -19.03
CA TYR A 101 15.87 1.72 -17.69
C TYR A 101 17.11 1.41 -16.84
N GLY A 102 18.11 0.73 -17.39
CA GLY A 102 19.39 0.51 -16.72
C GLY A 102 20.12 1.81 -16.39
N LYS A 103 20.20 2.75 -17.34
CA LYS A 103 20.84 4.08 -17.15
C LYS A 103 20.13 4.89 -16.06
N SER A 104 18.81 4.96 -16.10
CA SER A 104 17.99 5.66 -15.09
C SER A 104 18.10 5.03 -13.71
N ALA A 105 18.08 3.70 -13.60
CA ALA A 105 18.27 3.00 -12.32
C ALA A 105 19.67 3.27 -11.74
N LYS A 106 20.72 3.24 -12.58
CA LYS A 106 22.09 3.60 -12.18
C LYS A 106 22.20 5.07 -11.76
N ALA A 107 21.53 5.99 -12.46
CA ALA A 107 21.51 7.41 -12.09
C ALA A 107 20.84 7.62 -10.73
N ALA A 108 19.70 6.98 -10.48
CA ALA A 108 19.02 7.02 -9.18
C ALA A 108 19.89 6.43 -8.06
N ALA A 109 20.56 5.30 -8.30
CA ALA A 109 21.49 4.69 -7.34
C ALA A 109 22.70 5.60 -7.02
N LYS A 110 23.22 6.33 -8.02
CA LYS A 110 24.27 7.34 -7.81
C LYS A 110 23.78 8.50 -6.94
N ILE A 111 22.55 8.97 -7.16
CA ILE A 111 21.94 10.02 -6.33
C ILE A 111 21.82 9.54 -4.88
N GLU A 112 21.29 8.33 -4.66
CA GLU A 112 21.17 7.75 -3.32
C GLU A 112 22.52 7.61 -2.61
N LYS A 113 23.56 7.22 -3.34
CA LYS A 113 24.89 7.00 -2.75
C LYS A 113 25.63 8.29 -2.44
N TRP A 114 25.52 9.33 -3.27
CA TRP A 114 26.42 10.49 -3.21
C TRP A 114 25.72 11.84 -2.94
N LEU A 115 24.46 12.00 -3.30
CA LEU A 115 23.76 13.28 -3.25
C LEU A 115 22.82 13.41 -2.04
N LEU A 116 22.54 12.31 -1.33
CA LEU A 116 21.72 12.38 -0.13
C LEU A 116 22.49 13.08 0.99
N PRO A 117 21.92 14.15 1.60
CA PRO A 117 22.65 15.02 2.51
C PRO A 117 22.83 14.44 3.91
N SER A 118 21.96 13.52 4.33
CA SER A 118 21.91 13.05 5.72
C SER A 118 21.93 11.54 5.81
N GLU A 119 22.66 11.05 6.80
CA GLU A 119 22.71 9.64 7.14
C GLU A 119 21.62 9.28 8.14
N GLY A 120 21.28 7.99 8.18
CA GLY A 120 20.30 7.50 9.14
C GLY A 120 20.89 7.37 10.52
N GLY A 121 20.12 7.75 11.56
CA GLY A 121 20.45 7.35 12.92
C GLY A 121 20.48 5.82 13.05
N TYR A 122 21.24 5.34 14.02
CA TYR A 122 21.30 3.93 14.41
C TYR A 122 21.64 3.83 15.89
N LEU A 123 21.49 2.63 16.44
CA LEU A 123 21.90 2.29 17.80
C LEU A 123 22.56 0.94 17.73
N GLU A 124 23.87 0.94 17.96
CA GLU A 124 24.69 -0.26 17.99
C GLU A 124 25.27 -0.42 19.39
N ALA A 125 25.32 -1.65 19.87
CA ALA A 125 25.87 -1.91 21.18
C ALA A 125 27.36 -2.23 21.05
N GLU A 126 28.19 -1.59 21.87
CA GLU A 126 29.61 -1.87 21.94
C GLU A 126 29.89 -3.03 22.91
N GLY A 127 30.68 -4.02 22.45
CA GLY A 127 31.15 -5.12 23.28
C GLY A 127 30.04 -6.07 23.77
N ILE A 128 29.81 -6.10 25.10
CA ILE A 128 28.91 -7.05 25.79
C ILE A 128 27.51 -6.45 26.00
N GLU A 129 27.37 -5.14 25.80
CA GLU A 129 26.09 -4.47 26.00
C GLU A 129 25.06 -4.92 24.96
N LYS A 130 23.79 -4.81 25.32
CA LYS A 130 22.68 -5.19 24.45
C LYS A 130 21.82 -3.96 24.24
N THR A 131 21.51 -3.67 22.97
CA THR A 131 20.75 -2.49 22.54
C THR A 131 19.47 -2.28 23.35
N TRP A 132 18.74 -3.36 23.66
CA TRP A 132 17.49 -3.27 24.41
C TRP A 132 17.60 -3.02 25.91
N ARG A 133 18.81 -2.91 26.47
CA ARG A 133 19.04 -2.49 27.86
C ARG A 133 19.30 -0.99 27.99
N ILE A 134 19.54 -0.29 26.88
CA ILE A 134 19.85 1.13 26.85
C ILE A 134 18.62 1.93 27.29
N LYS A 135 18.82 2.83 28.25
CA LYS A 135 17.75 3.68 28.78
C LYS A 135 17.65 4.96 27.97
N GLN A 136 16.44 5.53 27.93
CA GLN A 136 16.16 6.81 27.27
C GLN A 136 17.00 7.96 27.84
N GLU A 137 17.31 7.95 29.14
CA GLU A 137 18.19 8.95 29.77
C GLU A 137 19.62 8.94 29.23
N SER A 138 20.14 7.78 28.78
CA SER A 138 21.48 7.71 28.16
C SER A 138 21.44 8.32 26.76
N ILE A 139 20.44 7.91 25.97
CA ILE A 139 20.23 8.41 24.61
C ILE A 139 20.07 9.93 24.62
N ALA A 140 19.28 10.47 25.56
CA ALA A 140 19.05 11.91 25.70
C ALA A 140 20.31 12.75 25.97
N ARG A 141 21.35 12.13 26.58
CA ARG A 141 22.63 12.78 26.91
C ARG A 141 23.62 12.74 25.75
N GLU A 142 23.56 11.68 24.96
CA GLU A 142 24.46 11.46 23.81
C GLU A 142 23.99 12.20 22.56
N VAL A 143 22.68 12.36 22.41
CA VAL A 143 22.04 13.01 21.28
C VAL A 143 22.07 14.54 21.43
N ASP A 144 22.02 15.25 20.29
CA ASP A 144 21.99 16.72 20.24
C ASP A 144 20.77 17.32 20.95
N ILE A 145 20.88 18.59 21.35
CA ILE A 145 19.86 19.29 22.15
C ILE A 145 18.51 19.37 21.43
N LEU A 146 18.50 19.50 20.09
CA LEU A 146 17.26 19.62 19.32
C LEU A 146 16.49 18.30 19.33
N SER A 147 17.18 17.18 19.11
CA SER A 147 16.55 15.86 19.17
C SER A 147 16.22 15.47 20.60
N SER A 148 17.07 15.80 21.58
CA SER A 148 16.79 15.57 23.02
C SER A 148 15.52 16.29 23.48
N ARG A 149 15.24 17.49 22.97
CA ARG A 149 13.99 18.23 23.24
C ARG A 149 12.73 17.49 22.77
N ASN A 150 12.83 16.61 21.77
CA ASN A 150 11.70 15.81 21.31
C ASN A 150 11.34 14.69 22.29
N GLN A 151 12.16 14.42 23.31
CA GLN A 151 11.79 13.55 24.42
C GLN A 151 11.04 14.35 25.49
N TYR A 152 9.78 14.00 25.71
CA TYR A 152 8.95 14.64 26.73
C TYR A 152 7.79 13.74 27.16
N ASP A 153 7.24 14.01 28.34
CA ASP A 153 6.02 13.37 28.85
C ASP A 153 5.01 14.45 29.23
N ILE A 154 3.84 14.44 28.59
CA ILE A 154 2.73 15.35 28.88
C ILE A 154 1.69 14.58 29.67
N VAL A 155 1.54 14.96 30.94
CA VAL A 155 0.67 14.26 31.90
C VAL A 155 -0.64 15.03 32.09
N LEU A 156 -1.72 14.44 31.59
CA LEU A 156 -3.11 14.90 31.66
C LEU A 156 -3.99 13.77 32.24
N PRO A 157 -4.04 13.61 33.58
CA PRO A 157 -4.60 12.42 34.23
C PRO A 157 -6.14 12.34 34.11
N GLU A 158 -6.82 13.46 34.02
CA GLU A 158 -8.28 13.50 34.13
C GLU A 158 -9.01 13.12 32.84
N LEU A 159 -8.39 13.31 31.67
CA LEU A 159 -9.09 13.35 30.38
C LEU A 159 -9.13 11.99 29.65
N GLY A 160 -8.62 10.95 30.31
CA GLY A 160 -8.65 9.55 29.86
C GLY A 160 -7.54 9.22 28.86
N PRO A 161 -7.54 8.00 28.29
CA PRO A 161 -6.48 7.59 27.37
C PRO A 161 -6.47 8.43 26.11
N TYR A 162 -5.27 8.82 25.70
CA TYR A 162 -5.03 9.60 24.50
C TYR A 162 -4.77 8.72 23.28
N THR A 163 -5.38 9.09 22.16
CA THR A 163 -5.02 8.62 20.83
C THR A 163 -4.31 9.72 20.07
N LEU A 164 -3.30 9.35 19.30
CA LEU A 164 -2.45 10.28 18.54
C LEU A 164 -2.63 10.05 17.04
N ASP A 165 -2.40 11.09 16.25
CA ASP A 165 -2.12 10.99 14.82
C ASP A 165 -1.15 12.09 14.38
N PHE A 166 -0.28 11.77 13.42
CA PHE A 166 0.70 12.70 12.87
C PHE A 166 0.37 13.03 11.41
N THR A 167 0.68 14.26 11.00
CA THR A 167 0.64 14.60 9.58
C THR A 167 1.71 13.82 8.81
N LEU A 168 1.55 13.69 7.48
CA LEU A 168 2.54 13.03 6.63
C LEU A 168 3.95 13.65 6.76
N SER A 169 4.01 14.97 6.97
CA SER A 169 5.26 15.70 7.20
C SER A 169 5.86 15.51 8.60
N GLY A 170 5.11 14.93 9.54
CA GLY A 170 5.51 14.82 10.95
C GLY A 170 5.59 16.16 11.69
N ARG A 171 5.19 17.27 11.08
CA ARG A 171 5.25 18.60 11.71
C ARG A 171 4.16 18.80 12.77
N TYR A 172 2.94 18.35 12.48
CA TYR A 172 1.81 18.53 13.37
C TYR A 172 1.32 17.20 13.92
N MET A 173 0.86 17.23 15.16
CA MET A 173 0.26 16.10 15.86
C MET A 173 -1.13 16.47 16.34
N ALA A 174 -2.08 15.56 16.19
CA ALA A 174 -3.40 15.62 16.80
C ALA A 174 -3.42 14.65 17.97
N ALA A 175 -3.78 15.14 19.15
CA ALA A 175 -3.95 14.36 20.35
C ALA A 175 -5.42 14.43 20.79
N ALA A 176 -5.98 13.28 21.17
CA ALA A 176 -7.38 13.19 21.55
C ALA A 176 -7.59 12.31 22.78
N GLY A 177 -8.09 12.92 23.85
CA GLY A 177 -8.46 12.25 25.08
C GLY A 177 -9.86 11.64 24.99
N ARG A 178 -10.04 10.46 25.59
CA ARG A 178 -11.31 9.73 25.59
C ARG A 178 -12.50 10.54 26.13
N LYS A 179 -12.30 11.53 27.01
CA LYS A 179 -13.36 12.39 27.58
C LYS A 179 -13.71 13.61 26.73
N GLY A 180 -13.09 13.78 25.55
CA GLY A 180 -13.45 14.83 24.59
C GLY A 180 -12.46 15.98 24.51
N HIS A 181 -11.26 15.80 25.05
CA HIS A 181 -10.15 16.73 24.83
C HIS A 181 -9.54 16.49 23.46
N LEU A 182 -9.42 17.54 22.67
CA LEU A 182 -8.77 17.53 21.36
C LEU A 182 -7.71 18.63 21.35
N ALA A 183 -6.50 18.29 20.94
CA ALA A 183 -5.41 19.25 20.80
C ALA A 183 -4.67 19.02 19.48
N VAL A 184 -4.33 20.11 18.80
CA VAL A 184 -3.42 20.12 17.65
C VAL A 184 -2.16 20.86 18.08
N VAL A 185 -1.00 20.22 17.92
CA VAL A 185 0.28 20.73 18.40
C VAL A 185 1.30 20.73 17.26
N ASP A 186 2.03 21.83 17.10
CA ASP A 186 3.18 21.95 16.21
C ASP A 186 4.40 21.35 16.92
N MET A 187 4.85 20.19 16.46
CA MET A 187 5.92 19.40 17.10
C MET A 187 7.30 20.01 16.89
N LYS A 188 7.51 20.81 15.84
CA LYS A 188 8.81 21.46 15.62
C LYS A 188 9.10 22.51 16.71
N ASN A 189 8.09 23.32 16.99
CA ASN A 189 8.21 24.43 17.94
C ASN A 189 7.74 24.07 19.35
N MET A 190 7.05 22.93 19.49
CA MET A 190 6.30 22.53 20.69
C MET A 190 5.24 23.56 21.09
N ASN A 191 4.58 24.13 20.08
CA ASN A 191 3.53 25.14 20.28
C ASN A 191 2.16 24.49 20.13
N LEU A 192 1.26 24.74 21.09
CA LEU A 192 -0.14 24.38 20.97
C LEU A 192 -0.79 25.27 19.90
N VAL A 193 -1.27 24.66 18.81
CA VAL A 193 -2.00 25.36 17.75
C VAL A 193 -3.42 25.64 18.23
N LYS A 194 -4.10 24.60 18.71
CA LYS A 194 -5.46 24.72 19.23
C LYS A 194 -5.79 23.60 20.20
N GLU A 195 -6.60 23.95 21.19
CA GLU A 195 -7.24 23.03 22.12
C GLU A 195 -8.76 23.23 22.08
N ILE A 196 -9.50 22.13 22.11
CA ILE A 196 -10.96 22.08 22.00
C ILE A 196 -11.46 21.03 23.00
N GLN A 197 -12.52 21.37 23.74
CA GLN A 197 -13.19 20.45 24.63
C GLN A 197 -14.60 20.15 24.11
N VAL A 198 -14.77 18.99 23.49
CA VAL A 198 -16.04 18.52 22.91
C VAL A 198 -17.01 18.05 23.99
N ARG A 199 -16.50 17.63 25.16
CA ARG A 199 -17.28 17.05 26.28
C ARG A 199 -18.08 15.78 25.92
N GLU A 200 -17.72 15.14 24.81
CA GLU A 200 -18.21 13.84 24.41
C GLU A 200 -17.09 12.80 24.34
N THR A 201 -17.45 11.52 24.28
CA THR A 201 -16.44 10.47 24.14
C THR A 201 -15.82 10.47 22.75
N VAL A 202 -14.51 10.71 22.66
CA VAL A 202 -13.76 10.60 21.39
C VAL A 202 -13.08 9.23 21.33
N ARG A 203 -13.14 8.58 20.17
CA ARG A 203 -12.62 7.22 19.97
C ARG A 203 -11.34 7.16 19.17
N ASP A 204 -11.20 8.02 18.18
CA ASP A 204 -10.06 8.09 17.30
C ASP A 204 -10.01 9.48 16.65
N VAL A 205 -8.84 9.90 16.23
CA VAL A 205 -8.60 11.14 15.52
C VAL A 205 -7.59 10.89 14.41
N VAL A 206 -7.86 11.49 13.25
CA VAL A 206 -7.05 11.33 12.04
C VAL A 206 -6.98 12.66 11.28
N PHE A 207 -5.79 13.05 10.84
CA PHE A 207 -5.62 14.13 9.88
C PHE A 207 -6.09 13.72 8.48
N LEU A 208 -6.60 14.69 7.73
CA LEU A 208 -6.96 14.47 6.33
C LEU A 208 -5.71 14.66 5.45
N HIS A 209 -5.80 15.43 4.36
CA HIS A 209 -4.67 15.67 3.47
C HIS A 209 -3.64 16.67 4.03
N ASN A 210 -4.12 17.63 4.83
CA ASN A 210 -3.33 18.71 5.42
C ASN A 210 -3.51 18.75 6.95
N GLU A 211 -2.71 19.57 7.62
CA GLU A 211 -2.89 19.90 9.04
C GLU A 211 -4.15 20.74 9.31
N HIS A 212 -4.71 21.32 8.25
CA HIS A 212 -5.87 22.20 8.35
C HIS A 212 -7.14 21.47 8.72
N PHE A 213 -7.24 20.20 8.38
CA PHE A 213 -8.45 19.43 8.59
C PHE A 213 -8.12 18.14 9.31
N PHE A 214 -8.86 17.86 10.37
CA PHE A 214 -8.80 16.60 11.07
C PHE A 214 -10.21 16.11 11.38
N ALA A 215 -10.38 14.80 11.34
CA ALA A 215 -11.62 14.13 11.67
C ALA A 215 -11.51 13.52 13.07
N ALA A 216 -12.54 13.70 13.88
CA ALA A 216 -12.66 13.10 15.20
C ALA A 216 -13.89 12.20 15.29
N ALA A 217 -13.69 10.94 15.67
CA ALA A 217 -14.78 9.99 15.90
C ALA A 217 -15.38 10.21 17.30
N GLN A 218 -16.46 11.00 17.38
CA GLN A 218 -17.16 11.26 18.64
C GLN A 218 -18.13 10.13 19.02
N LYS A 219 -19.01 10.37 20.00
CA LYS A 219 -19.90 9.35 20.56
C LYS A 219 -20.84 8.78 19.51
N LYS A 220 -21.52 9.63 18.72
CA LYS A 220 -22.55 9.21 17.77
C LYS A 220 -22.11 9.27 16.31
N TYR A 221 -21.35 10.28 15.91
CA TYR A 221 -20.91 10.50 14.53
C TYR A 221 -19.45 10.96 14.51
N PRO A 222 -18.73 10.78 13.40
CA PRO A 222 -17.49 11.50 13.17
C PRO A 222 -17.76 12.94 12.71
N TYR A 223 -16.92 13.85 13.18
CA TYR A 223 -16.96 15.27 12.85
C TYR A 223 -15.64 15.68 12.22
N ILE A 224 -15.70 16.59 11.24
CA ILE A 224 -14.53 17.19 10.63
C ILE A 224 -14.37 18.60 11.18
N TYR A 225 -13.18 18.89 11.66
CA TYR A 225 -12.77 20.17 12.23
C TYR A 225 -11.77 20.88 11.34
N ASN A 226 -11.80 22.20 11.38
CA ASN A 226 -10.71 23.04 10.88
C ASN A 226 -9.58 23.15 11.92
N ARG A 227 -8.42 23.66 11.53
CA ARG A 227 -7.24 23.93 12.39
C ARG A 227 -7.58 24.80 13.60
N GLU A 228 -8.48 25.75 13.39
CA GLU A 228 -8.97 26.70 14.41
C GLU A 228 -9.93 26.04 15.41
N GLY A 229 -10.37 24.81 15.11
CA GLY A 229 -11.30 24.05 15.93
C GLY A 229 -12.77 24.29 15.65
N ILE A 230 -13.08 24.93 14.52
CA ILE A 230 -14.44 25.11 14.04
C ILE A 230 -14.93 23.79 13.43
N GLU A 231 -16.14 23.38 13.80
CA GLU A 231 -16.83 22.23 13.22
C GLU A 231 -17.30 22.55 11.81
N LEU A 232 -16.83 21.79 10.82
CA LEU A 232 -17.22 21.95 9.42
C LEU A 232 -18.36 21.02 9.04
N HIS A 233 -18.20 19.73 9.35
CA HIS A 233 -19.15 18.69 8.93
C HIS A 233 -19.41 17.67 10.04
N CYS A 234 -20.68 17.24 10.12
CA CYS A 234 -21.14 16.11 10.92
C CYS A 234 -21.58 14.98 9.99
N LEU A 235 -20.86 13.86 10.02
CA LEU A 235 -21.05 12.75 9.10
C LEU A 235 -22.06 11.73 9.64
N LYS A 236 -23.35 12.05 9.48
CA LYS A 236 -24.44 11.25 10.07
C LYS A 236 -24.51 9.81 9.53
N GLU A 237 -24.19 9.62 8.26
CA GLU A 237 -24.28 8.32 7.59
C GLU A 237 -23.31 7.27 8.15
N HIS A 238 -22.16 7.72 8.67
CA HIS A 238 -21.13 6.83 9.21
C HIS A 238 -21.54 6.18 10.54
N GLY A 239 -22.49 6.79 11.26
CA GLY A 239 -22.92 6.35 12.59
C GLY A 239 -21.80 6.34 13.62
N ALA A 240 -21.91 5.46 14.62
CA ALA A 240 -21.02 5.40 15.77
C ALA A 240 -19.65 4.75 15.44
N VAL A 241 -18.81 5.52 14.77
CA VAL A 241 -17.47 5.10 14.33
C VAL A 241 -16.54 4.79 15.52
N LEU A 242 -15.78 3.70 15.37
CA LEU A 242 -14.77 3.24 16.32
C LEU A 242 -13.35 3.61 15.89
N ARG A 243 -13.04 3.50 14.60
CA ARG A 243 -11.74 3.87 14.01
C ARG A 243 -11.92 4.63 12.71
N LEU A 244 -11.00 5.56 12.46
CA LEU A 244 -10.89 6.35 11.24
C LEU A 244 -9.53 6.09 10.60
N GLN A 245 -9.46 6.16 9.27
CA GLN A 245 -8.21 6.17 8.52
C GLN A 245 -8.41 6.98 7.24
N PHE A 246 -7.39 7.75 6.85
CA PHE A 246 -7.44 8.58 5.66
C PHE A 246 -6.54 8.03 4.55
N LEU A 247 -7.13 7.81 3.37
CA LEU A 247 -6.43 7.38 2.16
C LEU A 247 -5.99 8.62 1.39
N ARG A 248 -4.77 9.07 1.68
CA ARG A 248 -4.21 10.33 1.20
C ARG A 248 -4.28 10.51 -0.33
N ASN A 249 -3.79 9.56 -1.11
CA ASN A 249 -3.74 9.70 -2.58
C ASN A 249 -5.11 9.71 -3.26
N HIS A 250 -6.15 9.22 -2.58
CA HIS A 250 -7.52 9.10 -3.12
C HIS A 250 -8.49 10.09 -2.48
N PHE A 251 -8.06 10.81 -1.43
CA PHE A 251 -8.88 11.68 -0.60
C PHE A 251 -10.11 11.00 0.01
N LEU A 252 -9.97 9.72 0.40
CA LEU A 252 -11.06 8.96 1.00
C LEU A 252 -10.88 8.85 2.51
N LEU A 253 -11.92 9.21 3.26
CA LEU A 253 -12.04 8.88 4.68
C LEU A 253 -12.70 7.51 4.81
N ALA A 254 -11.89 6.53 5.22
CA ALA A 254 -12.38 5.21 5.60
C ALA A 254 -12.76 5.21 7.08
N SER A 255 -13.95 4.70 7.39
CA SER A 255 -14.44 4.63 8.76
C SER A 255 -15.13 3.29 9.02
N ILE A 256 -15.02 2.82 10.26
CA ILE A 256 -15.64 1.57 10.66
C ILE A 256 -16.55 1.79 11.86
N ASN A 257 -17.82 1.45 11.68
CA ASN A 257 -18.86 1.65 12.67
C ASN A 257 -18.86 0.50 13.71
N LYS A 258 -19.43 0.74 14.89
CA LYS A 258 -19.61 -0.28 15.94
C LYS A 258 -20.33 -1.55 15.45
N PHE A 259 -21.19 -1.41 14.45
CA PHE A 259 -21.95 -2.50 13.83
C PHE A 259 -21.17 -3.31 12.78
N GLY A 260 -19.91 -2.96 12.50
CA GLY A 260 -19.10 -3.62 11.46
C GLY A 260 -19.45 -3.20 10.03
N GLN A 261 -19.90 -1.95 9.87
CA GLN A 261 -20.12 -1.32 8.56
C GLN A 261 -18.93 -0.41 8.22
N LEU A 262 -18.28 -0.70 7.11
CA LEU A 262 -17.17 0.05 6.55
C LEU A 262 -17.72 1.08 5.57
N HIS A 263 -17.46 2.35 5.84
CA HIS A 263 -17.84 3.46 4.97
C HIS A 263 -16.60 4.09 4.36
N TYR A 264 -16.68 4.42 3.08
CA TYR A 264 -15.72 5.23 2.35
C TYR A 264 -16.42 6.51 1.91
N GLN A 265 -15.94 7.64 2.40
CA GLN A 265 -16.42 8.96 2.00
C GLN A 265 -15.32 9.71 1.28
N ASP A 266 -15.66 10.32 0.15
CA ASP A 266 -14.80 11.26 -0.53
C ASP A 266 -14.83 12.60 0.21
N VAL A 267 -13.68 13.04 0.70
CA VAL A 267 -13.57 14.30 1.46
C VAL A 267 -13.67 15.51 0.54
N THR A 268 -13.30 15.41 -0.74
CA THR A 268 -13.32 16.57 -1.63
C THR A 268 -14.74 16.87 -2.10
N MET A 269 -15.46 15.82 -2.53
CA MET A 269 -16.82 15.95 -3.06
C MET A 269 -17.88 15.82 -1.96
N GLY A 270 -17.53 15.24 -0.81
CA GLY A 270 -18.47 14.94 0.27
C GLY A 270 -19.33 13.70 0.03
N GLU A 271 -19.17 13.02 -1.10
CA GLU A 271 -19.98 11.89 -1.52
C GLU A 271 -19.56 10.57 -0.87
N MET A 272 -20.54 9.70 -0.65
CA MET A 272 -20.32 8.37 -0.10
C MET A 272 -20.04 7.39 -1.23
N VAL A 273 -18.78 6.95 -1.33
CA VAL A 273 -18.30 6.06 -2.38
C VAL A 273 -18.75 4.62 -2.15
N GLY A 274 -18.72 4.16 -0.89
CA GLY A 274 -19.04 2.78 -0.57
C GLY A 274 -19.49 2.58 0.87
N ASN A 275 -20.52 1.74 1.04
CA ASN A 275 -21.00 1.26 2.33
C ASN A 275 -21.06 -0.27 2.33
N PHE A 276 -20.18 -0.89 3.10
CA PHE A 276 -20.00 -2.35 3.10
C PHE A 276 -20.20 -2.95 4.48
N ARG A 277 -21.03 -4.00 4.55
CA ARG A 277 -21.18 -4.81 5.76
C ARG A 277 -20.09 -5.87 5.77
N THR A 278 -19.26 -5.85 6.82
CA THR A 278 -18.16 -6.82 6.95
C THR A 278 -18.66 -8.23 7.28
N GLY A 279 -19.76 -8.35 8.03
CA GLY A 279 -20.34 -9.64 8.45
C GLY A 279 -19.62 -10.34 9.63
N PHE A 280 -18.63 -9.69 10.23
CA PHE A 280 -17.83 -10.26 11.34
C PHE A 280 -18.06 -9.56 12.68
N GLY A 281 -19.07 -8.69 12.76
CA GLY A 281 -19.45 -7.96 13.97
C GLY A 281 -18.57 -6.74 14.23
N ARG A 282 -18.38 -6.41 15.52
CA ARG A 282 -17.61 -5.24 15.94
C ARG A 282 -16.12 -5.41 15.65
N THR A 283 -15.52 -4.39 15.05
CA THR A 283 -14.09 -4.33 14.72
C THR A 283 -13.45 -3.10 15.35
N ASP A 284 -12.46 -3.32 16.21
CA ASP A 284 -11.74 -2.24 16.88
C ASP A 284 -10.40 -1.90 16.18
N VAL A 285 -9.97 -2.66 15.17
CA VAL A 285 -8.67 -2.51 14.51
C VAL A 285 -8.85 -2.22 13.03
N MET A 286 -8.25 -1.11 12.57
CA MET A 286 -8.26 -0.69 11.16
C MET A 286 -6.94 0.01 10.82
N GLN A 287 -6.35 -0.35 9.69
CA GLN A 287 -5.19 0.32 9.10
C GLN A 287 -5.28 0.35 7.58
N VAL A 288 -4.66 1.35 6.97
CA VAL A 288 -4.51 1.46 5.52
C VAL A 288 -3.11 1.00 5.15
N ASN A 289 -2.99 0.18 4.11
CA ASN A 289 -1.68 -0.07 3.51
C ASN A 289 -1.26 1.15 2.68
N PRO A 290 -0.16 1.84 3.05
CA PRO A 290 0.25 3.09 2.39
C PRO A 290 0.64 2.91 0.92
N TYR A 291 1.07 1.70 0.53
CA TYR A 291 1.50 1.40 -0.83
C TYR A 291 0.33 1.27 -1.82
N ASN A 292 -0.75 0.61 -1.42
CA ASN A 292 -1.83 0.24 -2.34
C ASN A 292 -3.20 0.87 -2.00
N GLY A 293 -3.34 1.53 -0.86
CA GLY A 293 -4.59 2.17 -0.43
C GLY A 293 -5.67 1.18 0.02
N VAL A 294 -5.35 -0.10 0.20
CA VAL A 294 -6.30 -1.12 0.69
C VAL A 294 -6.45 -0.99 2.20
N VAL A 295 -7.70 -1.04 2.68
CA VAL A 295 -8.01 -0.98 4.12
C VAL A 295 -8.05 -2.39 4.68
N ALA A 296 -7.25 -2.67 5.72
CA ALA A 296 -7.36 -3.90 6.48
C ALA A 296 -8.12 -3.70 7.78
N LEU A 297 -9.00 -4.67 8.06
CA LEU A 297 -9.79 -4.75 9.29
C LEU A 297 -9.41 -6.01 10.05
N GLY A 298 -9.19 -5.85 11.36
CA GLY A 298 -8.99 -6.96 12.29
C GLY A 298 -10.29 -7.31 13.01
N HIS A 299 -10.69 -8.58 12.91
CA HIS A 299 -11.94 -9.08 13.48
C HIS A 299 -11.75 -9.82 14.81
N SER A 300 -12.86 -9.97 15.53
CA SER A 300 -12.92 -10.71 16.80
C SER A 300 -12.65 -12.21 16.65
N GLY A 301 -12.95 -12.79 15.48
CA GLY A 301 -12.64 -14.18 15.14
C GLY A 301 -11.21 -14.42 14.64
N GLY A 302 -10.30 -13.46 14.86
CA GLY A 302 -8.88 -13.60 14.49
C GLY A 302 -8.58 -13.54 12.99
N THR A 303 -9.62 -13.30 12.20
CA THR A 303 -9.51 -13.08 10.76
C THR A 303 -9.16 -11.62 10.49
N VAL A 304 -8.25 -11.40 9.54
CA VAL A 304 -8.00 -10.09 8.93
C VAL A 304 -8.63 -10.08 7.54
N THR A 305 -9.38 -9.03 7.23
CA THR A 305 -9.97 -8.83 5.90
C THR A 305 -9.46 -7.56 5.27
N MET A 306 -9.18 -7.60 3.97
CA MET A 306 -8.73 -6.46 3.18
C MET A 306 -9.83 -5.98 2.24
N TRP A 307 -10.07 -4.67 2.19
CA TRP A 307 -11.21 -4.05 1.52
C TRP A 307 -10.75 -2.98 0.54
N LYS A 308 -11.44 -2.92 -0.60
CA LYS A 308 -11.38 -1.80 -1.53
C LYS A 308 -12.77 -1.15 -1.62
N PRO A 309 -12.87 0.15 -1.95
CA PRO A 309 -14.14 0.87 -1.94
C PRO A 309 -15.14 0.42 -3.02
N THR A 310 -14.76 -0.47 -3.92
CA THR A 310 -15.54 -0.73 -5.16
C THR A 310 -16.11 -2.14 -5.22
N THR A 311 -15.87 -2.95 -4.19
CA THR A 311 -16.41 -4.31 -4.11
C THR A 311 -16.95 -4.57 -2.73
N SER A 312 -18.15 -5.17 -2.69
CA SER A 312 -18.87 -5.48 -1.45
C SER A 312 -18.34 -6.71 -0.70
N ALA A 313 -17.50 -7.51 -1.37
CA ALA A 313 -16.76 -8.60 -0.76
C ALA A 313 -15.32 -8.16 -0.45
N PRO A 314 -14.70 -8.69 0.63
CA PRO A 314 -13.30 -8.44 0.90
C PRO A 314 -12.43 -9.02 -0.21
N LEU A 315 -11.36 -8.30 -0.59
CA LEU A 315 -10.35 -8.76 -1.55
C LEU A 315 -9.62 -10.00 -1.05
N VAL A 316 -9.28 -9.98 0.24
CA VAL A 316 -8.52 -11.03 0.91
C VAL A 316 -9.12 -11.28 2.29
N LYS A 317 -9.22 -12.55 2.65
CA LYS A 317 -9.61 -13.01 3.99
C LYS A 317 -8.53 -13.95 4.52
N MET A 318 -7.81 -13.53 5.55
CA MET A 318 -6.71 -14.27 6.15
C MET A 318 -7.04 -14.64 7.59
N LEU A 319 -6.89 -15.92 7.95
CA LEU A 319 -6.96 -16.34 9.35
C LEU A 319 -5.59 -16.13 9.99
N CYS A 320 -5.42 -15.02 10.70
CA CYS A 320 -4.11 -14.67 11.27
C CYS A 320 -3.91 -15.33 12.64
N HIS A 321 -4.95 -15.29 13.47
CA HIS A 321 -4.96 -15.81 14.83
C HIS A 321 -6.26 -16.59 15.05
N PRO A 322 -6.31 -17.54 16.00
CA PRO A 322 -7.57 -18.21 16.37
C PRO A 322 -8.42 -17.37 17.34
N GLY A 323 -7.81 -16.41 18.04
CA GLY A 323 -8.50 -15.41 18.88
C GLY A 323 -8.53 -14.03 18.25
N PRO A 324 -9.15 -13.02 18.92
CA PRO A 324 -9.35 -11.68 18.35
C PRO A 324 -8.02 -11.01 17.99
N VAL A 325 -8.02 -10.33 16.84
CA VAL A 325 -6.91 -9.48 16.41
C VAL A 325 -6.90 -8.22 17.29
N SER A 326 -5.83 -8.02 18.03
CA SER A 326 -5.69 -6.87 18.95
C SER A 326 -5.06 -5.65 18.26
N ALA A 327 -4.14 -5.87 17.33
CA ALA A 327 -3.46 -4.81 16.59
C ALA A 327 -3.02 -5.28 15.21
N LEU A 328 -2.89 -4.33 14.29
CA LEU A 328 -2.44 -4.53 12.91
C LEU A 328 -1.61 -3.31 12.50
N ALA A 329 -0.53 -3.54 11.76
CA ALA A 329 0.29 -2.49 11.17
C ALA A 329 0.83 -2.94 9.81
N PHE A 330 0.98 -2.00 8.88
CA PHE A 330 1.58 -2.23 7.57
C PHE A 330 2.95 -1.61 7.49
N HIS A 331 3.89 -2.33 6.89
CA HIS A 331 5.18 -1.76 6.57
C HIS A 331 5.01 -0.72 5.44
N PRO A 332 5.78 0.39 5.44
CA PRO A 332 5.71 1.43 4.40
C PRO A 332 5.88 0.91 2.98
N ASN A 333 6.78 -0.07 2.77
CA ASN A 333 6.95 -0.77 1.49
C ASN A 333 5.69 -1.52 1.01
N GLY A 334 4.71 -1.75 1.88
CA GLY A 334 3.42 -2.36 1.54
C GLY A 334 3.42 -3.86 1.31
N HIS A 335 4.55 -4.52 1.52
CA HIS A 335 4.72 -5.97 1.34
C HIS A 335 4.68 -6.75 2.64
N LEU A 336 4.95 -6.10 3.78
CA LEU A 336 4.91 -6.74 5.09
C LEU A 336 3.73 -6.23 5.91
N MET A 337 3.16 -7.12 6.72
CA MET A 337 2.11 -6.80 7.68
C MET A 337 2.39 -7.48 9.02
N ALA A 338 2.32 -6.71 10.11
CA ALA A 338 2.39 -7.24 11.46
C ALA A 338 0.98 -7.35 12.04
N THR A 339 0.70 -8.47 12.70
CA THR A 339 -0.58 -8.72 13.37
C THR A 339 -0.33 -9.25 14.77
N SER A 340 -1.11 -8.78 15.74
CA SER A 340 -1.12 -9.32 17.10
C SER A 340 -2.49 -9.88 17.44
N GLY A 341 -2.50 -10.98 18.19
CA GLY A 341 -3.71 -11.60 18.71
C GLY A 341 -3.72 -11.71 20.24
N LYS A 342 -4.85 -12.19 20.77
CA LYS A 342 -5.00 -12.51 22.20
C LYS A 342 -4.07 -13.64 22.68
N GLU A 343 -3.59 -14.48 21.78
CA GLU A 343 -2.71 -15.62 22.09
C GLU A 343 -1.28 -15.24 22.49
N LYS A 344 -1.00 -13.94 22.68
CA LYS A 344 0.35 -13.43 23.00
C LYS A 344 1.38 -13.86 21.94
N LYS A 345 0.99 -13.83 20.66
CA LYS A 345 1.87 -13.99 19.51
C LYS A 345 1.69 -12.82 18.56
N ILE A 346 2.81 -12.29 18.10
CA ILE A 346 2.89 -11.31 17.02
C ILE A 346 3.36 -12.07 15.79
N LYS A 347 2.59 -12.01 14.69
CA LYS A 347 2.95 -12.65 13.43
C LYS A 347 3.26 -11.60 12.38
N ILE A 348 4.37 -11.77 11.70
CA ILE A 348 4.80 -10.98 10.54
C ILE A 348 4.45 -11.77 9.29
N TRP A 349 3.78 -11.11 8.35
CA TRP A 349 3.23 -11.69 7.14
C TRP A 349 3.87 -11.06 5.91
N ASP A 350 4.21 -11.89 4.93
CA ASP A 350 4.45 -11.44 3.56
C ASP A 350 3.09 -11.35 2.84
N LEU A 351 2.72 -10.16 2.37
CA LEU A 351 1.48 -9.89 1.65
C LEU A 351 1.54 -10.27 0.18
N ARG A 352 2.73 -10.52 -0.39
CA ARG A 352 2.86 -10.98 -1.78
C ARG A 352 2.44 -12.44 -1.89
N LYS A 353 2.87 -13.26 -0.92
CA LYS A 353 2.57 -14.70 -0.84
C LYS A 353 1.42 -15.04 0.13
N PHE A 354 1.10 -14.15 1.05
CA PHE A 354 0.17 -14.36 2.17
C PHE A 354 0.61 -15.44 3.15
N GLU A 355 1.92 -15.52 3.41
CA GLU A 355 2.54 -16.50 4.29
C GLU A 355 3.10 -15.84 5.56
N VAL A 356 3.22 -16.60 6.63
CA VAL A 356 3.85 -16.14 7.87
C VAL A 356 5.36 -16.26 7.72
N LEU A 357 6.06 -15.12 7.82
CA LEU A 357 7.52 -15.09 7.83
C LEU A 357 8.05 -15.44 9.21
N GLN A 358 7.50 -14.81 10.24
CA GLN A 358 7.99 -14.94 11.61
C GLN A 358 6.84 -14.90 12.62
N SER A 359 6.96 -15.69 13.69
CA SER A 359 6.06 -15.65 14.86
C SER A 359 6.87 -15.31 16.11
N ILE A 360 6.61 -14.14 16.68
CA ILE A 360 7.33 -13.58 17.84
C ILE A 360 6.43 -13.74 19.09
N PRO A 361 6.96 -14.28 20.21
CA PRO A 361 6.21 -14.35 21.44
C PRO A 361 6.05 -12.96 22.07
N GLY A 362 4.81 -12.61 22.45
CA GLY A 362 4.47 -11.32 23.03
C GLY A 362 3.02 -10.92 22.73
N HIS A 363 2.41 -10.17 23.64
CA HIS A 363 1.10 -9.58 23.43
C HIS A 363 1.27 -8.12 23.03
N ALA A 364 0.60 -7.67 21.97
CA ALA A 364 0.56 -6.26 21.59
C ALA A 364 -0.88 -5.75 21.60
N LYS A 365 -1.10 -4.61 22.26
CA LYS A 365 -2.37 -3.87 22.17
C LYS A 365 -2.38 -2.90 21.00
N CYS A 366 -1.22 -2.37 20.63
CA CYS A 366 -1.02 -1.50 19.48
C CYS A 366 0.30 -1.87 18.78
N LEU A 367 0.31 -1.66 17.46
CA LEU A 367 1.45 -1.89 16.58
C LEU A 367 1.54 -0.71 15.61
N ASP A 368 2.76 -0.32 15.26
CA ASP A 368 3.03 0.62 14.18
C ASP A 368 4.40 0.35 13.55
N PHE A 369 4.55 0.64 12.25
CA PHE A 369 5.83 0.53 11.55
C PHE A 369 6.41 1.91 11.28
N SER A 370 7.71 2.06 11.47
CA SER A 370 8.45 3.25 11.09
C SER A 370 8.76 3.25 9.59
N GLN A 371 9.19 4.40 9.06
CA GLN A 371 9.55 4.57 7.64
C GLN A 371 10.66 3.61 7.20
N LYS A 372 11.63 3.37 8.08
CA LYS A 372 12.75 2.44 7.88
C LYS A 372 12.44 0.98 8.20
N GLY A 373 11.24 0.69 8.69
CA GLY A 373 10.80 -0.68 8.96
C GLY A 373 11.01 -1.16 10.40
N LEU A 374 11.31 -0.27 11.36
CA LEU A 374 11.22 -0.65 12.77
C LEU A 374 9.76 -0.88 13.17
N LEU A 375 9.49 -1.91 13.96
CA LEU A 375 8.15 -2.26 14.44
C LEU A 375 8.02 -1.92 15.91
N ALA A 376 7.15 -0.97 16.25
CA ALA A 376 6.81 -0.65 17.62
C ALA A 376 5.67 -1.54 18.13
N VAL A 377 5.84 -2.08 19.33
CA VAL A 377 4.93 -3.00 20.01
C VAL A 377 4.59 -2.42 21.37
N GLY A 378 3.34 -1.99 21.55
CA GLY A 378 2.86 -1.48 22.85
C GLY A 378 2.10 -2.56 23.62
N ASN A 379 2.55 -2.85 24.85
CA ASN A 379 1.92 -3.83 25.74
C ASN A 379 1.79 -3.27 27.16
N GLY A 380 0.57 -2.99 27.62
CA GLY A 380 0.34 -2.48 28.97
C GLY A 380 1.10 -1.18 29.21
N SER A 381 2.13 -1.22 30.06
CA SER A 381 3.04 -0.11 30.38
C SER A 381 4.43 -0.27 29.75
N PHE A 382 4.62 -1.19 28.82
CA PHE A 382 5.90 -1.48 28.20
C PHE A 382 5.83 -1.29 26.69
N VAL A 383 6.79 -0.55 26.14
CA VAL A 383 7.00 -0.42 24.70
C VAL A 383 8.22 -1.24 24.32
N GLN A 384 8.05 -2.09 23.32
CA GLN A 384 9.13 -2.86 22.73
C GLN A 384 9.27 -2.48 21.26
N ILE A 385 10.49 -2.24 20.82
CA ILE A 385 10.79 -1.94 19.43
C ILE A 385 11.54 -3.13 18.86
N LEU A 386 11.08 -3.60 17.71
CA LEU A 386 11.66 -4.69 16.97
C LEU A 386 12.29 -4.14 15.70
N GLY A 387 13.46 -4.63 15.33
CA GLY A 387 14.15 -4.24 14.12
C GLY A 387 14.71 -5.43 13.37
N ASP A 388 14.77 -5.32 12.06
CA ASP A 388 15.54 -6.23 11.22
C ASP A 388 16.94 -5.67 11.04
N LEU A 389 17.89 -6.23 11.79
CA LEU A 389 19.31 -5.85 11.73
C LEU A 389 20.02 -6.44 10.51
N SER A 390 19.40 -7.41 9.83
CA SER A 390 20.05 -8.29 8.85
C SER A 390 19.56 -8.09 7.42
N GLY A 391 18.45 -7.36 7.23
CA GLY A 391 17.75 -7.28 5.95
C GLY A 391 17.11 -8.58 5.50
N SER A 392 17.03 -9.59 6.38
CA SER A 392 16.45 -10.91 6.10
C SER A 392 14.97 -11.02 6.51
N GLU A 393 14.35 -9.89 6.83
CA GLU A 393 12.99 -9.77 7.36
C GLU A 393 12.80 -10.51 8.70
N ASN A 394 13.90 -10.75 9.43
CA ASN A 394 13.92 -11.37 10.74
C ASN A 394 13.99 -10.30 11.84
N TYR A 395 12.85 -10.06 12.48
CA TYR A 395 12.72 -9.04 13.49
C TYR A 395 13.21 -9.56 14.85
N SER A 396 14.17 -8.84 15.41
CA SER A 396 14.72 -9.07 16.73
C SER A 396 14.51 -7.85 17.63
N ARG A 397 14.82 -7.96 18.92
CA ARG A 397 14.62 -6.85 19.87
C ARG A 397 15.66 -5.76 19.60
N TYR A 398 15.18 -4.57 19.25
CA TYR A 398 16.01 -3.39 19.08
C TYR A 398 16.11 -2.60 20.38
N MET A 399 14.97 -2.20 20.93
CA MET A 399 14.92 -1.42 22.17
C MET A 399 13.72 -1.80 23.04
N GLY A 400 13.84 -1.64 24.37
CA GLY A 400 12.74 -1.80 25.30
C GLY A 400 12.64 -0.59 26.22
N HIS A 401 11.44 -0.01 26.34
CA HIS A 401 11.19 1.14 27.20
C HIS A 401 10.02 0.84 28.16
N PRO A 402 10.29 0.72 29.48
CA PRO A 402 9.24 0.67 30.49
C PRO A 402 8.74 2.07 30.81
N MET A 403 7.42 2.27 30.74
CA MET A 403 6.75 3.48 31.21
C MET A 403 6.54 3.45 32.73
N ALA A 404 6.17 4.61 33.29
CA ALA A 404 5.77 4.73 34.69
C ALA A 404 4.65 3.74 35.07
N LYS A 405 4.70 3.24 36.31
CA LYS A 405 3.71 2.27 36.82
C LYS A 405 2.31 2.89 36.75
N GLY A 406 1.38 2.17 36.12
CA GLY A 406 -0.01 2.61 35.95
C GLY A 406 -0.33 3.23 34.58
N TYR A 407 0.66 3.58 33.78
CA TYR A 407 0.43 4.09 32.42
C TYR A 407 -0.02 2.94 31.53
N GLN A 408 -1.25 2.99 31.02
CA GLN A 408 -1.74 2.02 30.05
C GLN A 408 -1.66 2.61 28.65
N ILE A 409 -0.85 2.01 27.79
CA ILE A 409 -0.68 2.41 26.41
C ILE A 409 -1.98 2.15 25.64
N GLY A 410 -2.43 3.16 24.89
CA GLY A 410 -3.61 3.13 24.03
C GLY A 410 -3.25 3.01 22.56
N LYS A 411 -2.36 3.89 22.08
CA LYS A 411 -1.91 3.96 20.68
C LYS A 411 -0.43 4.32 20.65
N VAL A 412 0.28 3.83 19.65
CA VAL A 412 1.69 4.10 19.41
C VAL A 412 1.80 4.48 17.93
N GLN A 413 2.57 5.52 17.61
CA GLN A 413 2.77 5.97 16.25
C GLN A 413 4.14 6.61 16.07
N PHE A 414 4.87 6.21 15.04
CA PHE A 414 6.13 6.85 14.68
C PHE A 414 5.90 8.22 14.09
N ARG A 415 6.76 9.17 14.46
CA ARG A 415 6.76 10.49 13.83
C ARG A 415 7.47 10.38 12.48
N PRO A 416 6.84 10.78 11.36
CA PRO A 416 7.51 10.79 10.06
C PRO A 416 8.76 11.69 10.04
N TYR A 417 9.82 11.23 9.38
CA TYR A 417 11.09 11.95 9.14
C TYR A 417 11.94 12.32 10.36
N GLU A 418 11.55 11.87 11.56
CA GLU A 418 12.34 12.07 12.77
C GLU A 418 12.45 10.77 13.57
N ASP A 419 13.50 10.66 14.37
CA ASP A 419 13.81 9.48 15.18
C ASP A 419 13.02 9.44 16.49
N VAL A 420 11.69 9.53 16.39
CA VAL A 420 10.78 9.76 17.51
C VAL A 420 9.55 8.85 17.45
N LEU A 421 9.12 8.35 18.61
CA LEU A 421 7.87 7.61 18.77
C LEU A 421 6.91 8.31 19.72
N GLY A 422 5.74 8.65 19.20
CA GLY A 422 4.62 9.12 20.00
C GLY A 422 3.87 7.95 20.64
N ILE A 423 3.62 8.04 21.94
CA ILE A 423 2.91 7.05 22.73
C ILE A 423 1.73 7.75 23.42
N GLY A 424 0.51 7.40 23.03
CA GLY A 424 -0.70 7.81 23.74
C GLY A 424 -1.01 6.81 24.86
N HIS A 425 -1.03 7.27 26.11
CA HIS A 425 -1.34 6.45 27.28
C HIS A 425 -2.54 6.99 28.07
N SER A 426 -2.93 6.29 29.13
CA SER A 426 -4.11 6.58 29.97
C SER A 426 -4.08 7.96 30.63
N THR A 427 -2.89 8.47 30.89
CA THR A 427 -2.62 9.69 31.66
C THR A 427 -2.11 10.84 30.79
N GLY A 428 -2.15 10.73 29.45
CA GLY A 428 -1.58 11.74 28.56
C GLY A 428 -0.86 11.11 27.38
N TRP A 429 0.19 11.77 26.90
CA TRP A 429 1.05 11.22 25.86
C TRP A 429 2.51 11.55 26.10
N SER A 430 3.37 10.64 25.69
CA SER A 430 4.82 10.73 25.83
C SER A 430 5.48 10.55 24.48
N SER A 431 6.63 11.17 24.31
CA SER A 431 7.48 11.08 23.13
C SER A 431 8.84 10.52 23.55
N ILE A 432 9.28 9.45 22.89
CA ILE A 432 10.57 8.79 23.16
C ILE A 432 11.46 8.81 21.92
N LEU A 433 12.77 8.79 22.12
CA LEU A 433 13.75 8.78 21.05
C LEU A 433 14.01 7.35 20.61
N ILE A 434 13.97 7.10 19.30
CA ILE A 434 14.30 5.83 18.67
C ILE A 434 15.21 6.12 17.50
N PRO A 435 16.54 6.04 17.72
CA PRO A 435 17.51 6.15 16.64
C PRO A 435 17.17 5.18 15.50
N GLY A 436 17.26 5.65 14.25
CA GLY A 436 17.04 4.80 13.07
C GLY A 436 15.59 4.47 12.76
N SER A 437 14.64 5.24 13.28
CA SER A 437 13.22 5.06 13.00
C SER A 437 12.71 5.92 11.84
N GLY A 438 13.21 7.14 11.69
CA GLY A 438 12.83 8.09 10.67
C GLY A 438 13.69 7.99 9.41
N GLU A 439 13.08 8.31 8.26
CA GLU A 439 13.84 8.54 7.02
C GLU A 439 14.49 9.92 7.08
N PRO A 440 15.83 10.03 7.10
CA PRO A 440 16.52 11.32 7.25
C PRO A 440 16.35 12.19 6.01
N ASN A 441 16.27 11.55 4.84
CA ASN A 441 16.17 12.21 3.55
C ASN A 441 14.72 12.21 3.07
N PHE A 442 13.99 13.28 3.35
CA PHE A 442 12.63 13.45 2.87
C PHE A 442 12.60 14.00 1.44
N ASP A 443 11.63 13.53 0.64
CA ASP A 443 11.33 14.13 -0.65
C ASP A 443 10.44 15.36 -0.43
N SER A 444 10.99 16.53 -0.72
CA SER A 444 10.32 17.82 -0.52
C SER A 444 9.04 17.98 -1.36
N TRP A 445 8.92 17.26 -2.50
CA TRP A 445 7.70 17.27 -3.31
C TRP A 445 6.58 16.44 -2.70
N VAL A 446 6.91 15.33 -2.03
CA VAL A 446 5.93 14.44 -1.40
C VAL A 446 5.53 15.00 -0.02
N ALA A 447 6.51 15.29 0.82
CA ALA A 447 6.28 15.81 2.16
C ALA A 447 7.48 16.62 2.63
N ASN A 448 7.25 17.92 2.84
CA ASN A 448 8.25 18.83 3.36
C ASN A 448 7.88 19.21 4.81
N PRO A 449 8.66 18.78 5.82
CA PRO A 449 8.50 19.23 7.21
C PRO A 449 8.63 20.76 7.38
N PHE A 450 9.29 21.44 6.45
CA PHE A 450 9.56 22.88 6.48
C PHE A 450 8.78 23.67 5.44
N GLU A 451 7.62 23.14 5.01
CA GLU A 451 6.81 23.80 3.98
C GLU A 451 6.41 25.22 4.37
N THR A 452 6.50 26.12 3.38
CA THR A 452 5.98 27.48 3.48
C THR A 452 4.48 27.50 3.20
N THR A 453 3.80 28.60 3.57
CA THR A 453 2.36 28.76 3.30
C THR A 453 2.03 28.73 1.81
N LYS A 454 2.93 29.22 0.94
CA LYS A 454 2.78 29.16 -0.53
C LYS A 454 2.91 27.73 -1.05
N GLN A 455 4.00 27.06 -0.70
CA GLN A 455 4.24 25.67 -1.09
C GLN A 455 3.11 24.75 -0.65
N ARG A 456 2.59 24.93 0.57
CA ARG A 456 1.46 24.14 1.06
C ARG A 456 0.19 24.33 0.22
N ARG A 457 -0.14 25.58 -0.17
CA ARG A 457 -1.32 25.86 -1.04
C ARG A 457 -1.14 25.23 -2.42
N GLU A 458 0.03 25.39 -3.03
CA GLU A 458 0.34 24.80 -4.33
C GLU A 458 0.31 23.28 -4.28
N LYS A 459 0.86 22.69 -3.22
CA LYS A 459 0.82 21.25 -2.96
C LYS A 459 -0.60 20.74 -2.77
N GLU A 460 -1.44 21.47 -2.04
CA GLU A 460 -2.86 21.11 -1.86
C GLU A 460 -3.57 21.10 -3.21
N VAL A 461 -3.45 22.16 -4.01
CA VAL A 461 -4.04 22.23 -5.36
C VAL A 461 -3.52 21.09 -6.24
N ARG A 462 -2.20 20.84 -6.23
CA ARG A 462 -1.60 19.74 -6.98
C ARG A 462 -2.14 18.39 -6.53
N SER A 463 -2.21 18.14 -5.23
CA SER A 463 -2.71 16.87 -4.70
C SER A 463 -4.18 16.62 -5.06
N LEU A 464 -4.98 17.68 -5.18
CA LEU A 464 -6.36 17.60 -5.66
C LEU A 464 -6.44 17.30 -7.16
N LEU A 465 -5.56 17.89 -7.97
CA LEU A 465 -5.47 17.61 -9.41
C LEU A 465 -4.94 16.19 -9.69
N ASP A 466 -3.97 15.73 -8.91
CA ASP A 466 -3.36 14.40 -8.99
C ASP A 466 -4.17 13.32 -8.24
N LYS A 467 -5.38 13.67 -7.74
CA LYS A 467 -6.24 12.76 -6.97
C LYS A 467 -6.57 11.51 -7.78
N LEU A 468 -6.30 10.35 -7.18
CA LEU A 468 -6.59 9.06 -7.79
C LEU A 468 -8.05 8.66 -7.55
N PRO A 469 -8.75 8.12 -8.57
CA PRO A 469 -10.12 7.65 -8.40
C PRO A 469 -10.18 6.36 -7.55
N PRO A 470 -11.27 6.14 -6.78
CA PRO A 470 -11.40 4.99 -5.86
C PRO A 470 -11.26 3.62 -6.54
N GLU A 471 -11.60 3.52 -7.83
CA GLU A 471 -11.48 2.29 -8.64
C GLU A 471 -10.04 1.81 -8.85
N THR A 472 -9.06 2.69 -8.67
CA THR A 472 -7.64 2.33 -8.84
C THR A 472 -7.09 1.52 -7.67
N ILE A 473 -7.80 1.45 -6.54
CA ILE A 473 -7.39 0.69 -5.36
C ILE A 473 -7.44 -0.81 -5.66
N MET A 474 -6.27 -1.43 -5.66
CA MET A 474 -6.06 -2.84 -5.96
C MET A 474 -4.97 -3.41 -5.04
N LEU A 475 -4.91 -4.74 -4.89
CA LEU A 475 -3.87 -5.37 -4.08
C LEU A 475 -2.44 -5.05 -4.61
N ASN A 476 -2.27 -5.10 -5.93
CA ASN A 476 -1.04 -4.73 -6.62
C ASN A 476 -1.29 -3.50 -7.51
N PRO A 477 -0.78 -2.31 -7.15
CA PRO A 477 -0.95 -1.08 -7.93
C PRO A 477 -0.31 -1.15 -9.33
N SER A 478 0.80 -1.89 -9.47
CA SER A 478 1.51 -2.06 -10.75
C SER A 478 0.72 -2.77 -11.85
N LYS A 479 -0.45 -3.34 -11.53
CA LYS A 479 -1.33 -3.96 -12.53
C LYS A 479 -2.11 -2.93 -13.35
N ILE A 480 -2.15 -1.67 -12.92
CA ILE A 480 -2.78 -0.60 -13.70
C ILE A 480 -1.97 -0.39 -14.99
N GLY A 481 -2.65 -0.42 -16.15
CA GLY A 481 -1.99 -0.37 -17.47
C GLY A 481 -1.64 -1.75 -18.05
N THR A 482 -1.80 -2.84 -17.30
CA THR A 482 -1.64 -4.19 -17.86
C THR A 482 -2.85 -4.60 -18.68
N VAL A 483 -2.62 -5.46 -19.68
CA VAL A 483 -3.69 -6.00 -20.52
C VAL A 483 -4.40 -7.11 -19.77
N ARG A 484 -5.74 -7.13 -19.84
CA ARG A 484 -6.51 -8.24 -19.29
C ARG A 484 -6.15 -9.52 -20.06
N PRO A 485 -5.87 -10.64 -19.38
CA PRO A 485 -5.67 -11.89 -20.09
C PRO A 485 -6.90 -12.17 -20.95
N ALA A 486 -6.67 -12.60 -22.19
CA ALA A 486 -7.76 -12.94 -23.10
C ALA A 486 -8.65 -13.98 -22.40
N ARG A 487 -9.87 -13.58 -22.02
CA ARG A 487 -10.86 -14.55 -21.57
C ARG A 487 -11.09 -15.50 -22.75
N LYS A 488 -10.89 -16.81 -22.56
CA LYS A 488 -11.37 -17.80 -23.53
C LYS A 488 -12.82 -17.44 -23.84
N LYS A 489 -13.11 -17.07 -25.09
CA LYS A 489 -14.47 -16.69 -25.50
C LYS A 489 -15.38 -17.85 -25.10
N GLU A 490 -16.34 -17.62 -24.21
CA GLU A 490 -17.30 -18.67 -23.78
C GLU A 490 -18.18 -19.16 -24.95
N LYS A 491 -18.16 -18.44 -26.07
CA LYS A 491 -18.74 -18.89 -27.34
C LYS A 491 -17.69 -18.74 -28.45
N PRO A 492 -17.04 -19.83 -28.87
CA PRO A 492 -16.27 -19.82 -30.11
C PRO A 492 -17.18 -19.36 -31.25
N THR A 493 -16.58 -18.57 -32.13
CA THR A 493 -17.17 -18.07 -33.37
C THR A 493 -17.58 -19.27 -34.23
N LYS A 494 -18.55 -19.13 -35.15
CA LYS A 494 -19.11 -20.29 -35.90
C LYS A 494 -18.01 -21.10 -36.64
N GLN A 495 -17.02 -20.39 -37.19
CA GLN A 495 -15.84 -20.97 -37.85
C GLN A 495 -14.88 -21.66 -36.87
N GLU A 496 -14.65 -21.10 -35.67
CA GLU A 496 -13.85 -21.75 -34.63
C GLU A 496 -14.56 -23.04 -34.13
N ARG A 497 -15.89 -23.10 -34.12
CA ARG A 497 -16.64 -24.33 -33.77
C ARG A 497 -16.50 -25.42 -34.82
N GLU A 498 -16.50 -25.06 -36.10
CA GLU A 498 -16.34 -26.00 -37.20
C GLU A 498 -14.91 -26.55 -37.21
N ALA A 499 -13.90 -25.69 -37.02
CA ALA A 499 -12.50 -26.08 -36.88
C ALA A 499 -12.22 -26.92 -35.63
N ASP A 500 -12.79 -26.56 -34.47
CA ASP A 500 -12.69 -27.36 -33.24
C ASP A 500 -13.39 -28.73 -33.39
N MET A 501 -14.48 -28.80 -34.19
CA MET A 501 -15.20 -30.04 -34.45
C MET A 501 -14.44 -30.96 -35.40
N GLU A 502 -13.78 -30.40 -36.43
CA GLU A 502 -12.88 -31.14 -37.32
C GLU A 502 -11.62 -31.63 -36.59
N ALA A 503 -10.98 -30.77 -35.79
CA ALA A 503 -9.84 -31.14 -34.95
C ALA A 503 -10.23 -32.22 -33.91
N ALA A 504 -11.42 -32.14 -33.32
CA ALA A 504 -11.92 -33.18 -32.42
C ALA A 504 -12.21 -34.51 -33.14
N ILE A 505 -12.61 -34.48 -34.42
CA ILE A 505 -12.80 -35.70 -35.23
C ILE A 505 -11.45 -36.35 -35.56
N GLU A 506 -10.40 -35.57 -35.80
CA GLU A 506 -9.03 -36.07 -36.00
C GLU A 506 -8.40 -36.60 -34.71
N ASP A 507 -8.55 -35.90 -33.58
CA ASP A 507 -8.07 -36.35 -32.28
C ASP A 507 -8.75 -37.66 -31.84
N VAL A 508 -10.04 -37.83 -32.13
CA VAL A 508 -10.77 -39.08 -31.87
C VAL A 508 -10.26 -40.24 -32.74
N LYS A 509 -9.77 -39.96 -33.95
CA LYS A 509 -9.11 -40.97 -34.81
C LYS A 509 -7.70 -41.32 -34.33
N GLY A 510 -6.99 -40.41 -33.64
CA GLY A 510 -5.62 -40.60 -33.16
C GLY A 510 -5.48 -41.27 -31.78
N ILE A 511 -6.55 -41.38 -30.99
CA ILE A 511 -6.47 -41.97 -29.64
C ILE A 511 -6.55 -43.50 -29.69
N ALA A 512 -5.39 -44.17 -29.65
CA ALA A 512 -5.31 -45.60 -29.40
C ALA A 512 -5.94 -45.95 -28.04
N MET A 513 -6.98 -46.80 -28.05
CA MET A 513 -7.69 -47.24 -26.85
C MET A 513 -6.77 -48.04 -25.91
N LYS A 514 -6.16 -47.37 -24.92
CA LYS A 514 -5.48 -48.07 -23.81
C LYS A 514 -6.50 -48.87 -22.99
N LYS A 515 -6.19 -50.14 -22.75
CA LYS A 515 -7.01 -51.07 -21.95
C LYS A 515 -7.22 -50.53 -20.53
N LYS A 516 -8.44 -50.77 -20.04
CA LYS A 516 -9.08 -50.17 -18.87
C LYS A 516 -8.36 -50.48 -17.56
N THR A 517 -8.10 -49.45 -16.76
CA THR A 517 -8.04 -49.54 -15.29
C THR A 517 -9.21 -48.77 -14.67
N LYS A 518 -9.80 -49.38 -13.63
CA LYS A 518 -11.04 -49.00 -12.93
C LYS A 518 -10.92 -47.59 -12.31
N GLY A 519 -11.92 -46.73 -12.55
CA GLY A 519 -12.02 -45.44 -11.86
C GLY A 519 -13.40 -44.79 -12.02
N ARG A 520 -14.11 -44.61 -10.91
CA ARG A 520 -15.50 -44.12 -10.81
C ARG A 520 -15.66 -42.64 -11.22
N ASN A 521 -14.56 -41.89 -11.33
CA ASN A 521 -14.51 -40.44 -11.58
C ASN A 521 -13.81 -40.04 -12.89
N LYS A 522 -14.21 -40.60 -14.05
CA LYS A 522 -13.75 -40.06 -15.36
C LYS A 522 -14.48 -38.76 -15.70
N SER A 523 -13.74 -37.71 -16.04
CA SER A 523 -14.27 -36.42 -16.53
C SER A 523 -15.26 -36.59 -17.69
N SER A 524 -15.01 -37.58 -18.57
CA SER A 524 -15.91 -37.93 -19.68
C SER A 524 -17.29 -38.44 -19.23
N LYS A 525 -17.37 -39.18 -18.11
CA LYS A 525 -18.67 -39.62 -17.55
C LYS A 525 -19.43 -38.46 -16.93
N VAL A 526 -18.74 -37.51 -16.28
CA VAL A 526 -19.36 -36.30 -15.73
C VAL A 526 -19.87 -35.39 -16.85
N ALA A 527 -19.09 -35.22 -17.92
CA ALA A 527 -19.50 -34.48 -19.11
C ALA A 527 -20.70 -35.13 -19.81
N LYS A 528 -20.69 -36.47 -19.99
CA LYS A 528 -21.80 -37.22 -20.57
C LYS A 528 -23.09 -37.09 -19.75
N LYS A 529 -22.99 -37.13 -18.41
CA LYS A 529 -24.13 -36.95 -17.51
C LYS A 529 -24.69 -35.51 -17.55
N LYS A 530 -23.82 -34.51 -17.73
CA LYS A 530 -24.22 -33.10 -17.94
C LYS A 530 -24.92 -32.92 -19.30
N GLN A 531 -24.40 -33.53 -20.36
CA GLN A 531 -25.02 -33.53 -21.69
C GLN A 531 -26.36 -34.27 -21.70
N GLU A 532 -26.48 -35.43 -21.04
CA GLU A 532 -27.75 -36.16 -20.90
C GLU A 532 -28.80 -35.37 -20.13
N ARG A 533 -28.41 -34.62 -19.08
CA ARG A 533 -29.33 -33.71 -18.37
C ARG A 533 -29.81 -32.58 -19.28
N VAL A 534 -28.92 -31.98 -20.05
CA VAL A 534 -29.27 -30.91 -21.02
C VAL A 534 -30.14 -31.45 -22.15
N ALA A 535 -29.89 -32.67 -22.63
CA ALA A 535 -30.71 -33.32 -23.65
C ALA A 535 -32.11 -33.65 -23.10
N LYS A 536 -32.21 -34.16 -21.87
CA LYS A 536 -33.50 -34.42 -21.20
C LYS A 536 -34.32 -33.13 -20.98
N THR A 537 -33.69 -32.03 -20.59
CA THR A 537 -34.41 -30.75 -20.42
C THR A 537 -34.83 -30.10 -21.75
N LYS A 538 -34.07 -30.31 -22.84
CA LYS A 538 -34.42 -29.80 -24.18
C LYS A 538 -35.44 -30.65 -24.94
N ARG A 539 -35.56 -31.94 -24.59
CA ARG A 539 -36.44 -32.91 -25.26
C ARG A 539 -37.91 -32.48 -25.39
N PRO A 540 -38.60 -32.01 -24.34
CA PRO A 540 -40.01 -31.60 -24.47
C PRO A 540 -40.19 -30.37 -25.35
N PHE A 541 -39.20 -29.47 -25.39
CA PHE A 541 -39.23 -28.27 -26.23
C PHE A 541 -39.05 -28.61 -27.72
N LEU A 542 -38.14 -29.53 -28.02
CA LEU A 542 -37.95 -30.08 -29.37
C LEU A 542 -39.15 -30.89 -29.84
N GLU A 543 -39.81 -31.65 -28.96
CA GLU A 543 -41.03 -32.40 -29.28
C GLU A 543 -42.23 -31.48 -29.55
N GLN A 544 -42.33 -30.33 -28.87
CA GLN A 544 -43.32 -29.30 -29.17
C GLN A 544 -43.06 -28.66 -30.54
N GLN A 545 -41.82 -28.27 -30.83
CA GLN A 545 -41.44 -27.72 -32.15
C GLN A 545 -41.69 -28.73 -33.28
N LEU A 546 -41.32 -30.00 -33.09
CA LEU A 546 -41.58 -31.06 -34.07
C LEU A 546 -43.07 -31.29 -34.31
N LYS A 547 -43.91 -31.17 -33.28
CA LYS A 547 -45.38 -31.26 -33.44
C LYS A 547 -45.95 -30.06 -34.19
N GLU A 548 -45.44 -28.86 -33.93
CA GLU A 548 -45.82 -27.64 -34.66
C GLU A 548 -45.38 -27.71 -36.13
N ASP A 549 -44.16 -28.17 -36.39
CA ASP A 549 -43.62 -28.39 -37.74
C ASP A 549 -44.36 -29.51 -38.49
N GLN A 550 -44.74 -30.60 -37.80
CA GLN A 550 -45.56 -31.64 -38.41
C GLN A 550 -46.99 -31.16 -38.67
N ALA A 551 -47.55 -30.31 -37.81
CA ALA A 551 -48.86 -29.71 -38.03
C ALA A 551 -48.84 -28.72 -39.22
N SER A 552 -47.76 -27.95 -39.37
CA SER A 552 -47.56 -27.05 -40.51
C SER A 552 -47.26 -27.82 -41.81
N ALA A 553 -46.48 -28.91 -41.74
CA ALA A 553 -46.21 -29.81 -42.86
C ALA A 553 -47.46 -30.58 -43.30
N LYS A 554 -48.30 -31.06 -42.37
CA LYS A 554 -49.61 -31.67 -42.71
C LYS A 554 -50.58 -30.67 -43.31
N LYS A 555 -50.56 -29.39 -42.88
CA LYS A 555 -51.28 -28.30 -43.56
C LYS A 555 -50.76 -28.08 -44.97
N ARG A 556 -49.45 -28.16 -45.20
CA ARG A 556 -48.83 -28.06 -46.53
C ARG A 556 -49.10 -29.29 -47.42
N GLN A 557 -49.13 -30.50 -46.87
CA GLN A 557 -49.43 -31.73 -47.61
C GLN A 557 -50.91 -31.82 -48.01
N LYS A 558 -51.85 -31.36 -47.16
CA LYS A 558 -53.27 -31.24 -47.55
C LYS A 558 -53.52 -30.25 -48.70
N LEU A 559 -52.56 -29.36 -48.97
CA LEU A 559 -52.60 -28.44 -50.11
C LEU A 559 -52.06 -29.05 -51.41
N ASN A 560 -51.46 -30.25 -51.36
CA ASN A 560 -50.68 -30.84 -52.45
C ASN A 560 -50.97 -32.33 -52.71
N GLU A 561 -52.15 -32.85 -52.36
CA GLU A 561 -52.53 -34.24 -52.67
C GLU A 561 -52.81 -34.45 -54.18
N GLN A 562 -51.76 -34.70 -54.94
CA GLN A 562 -51.76 -35.70 -56.02
C GLN A 562 -50.84 -36.84 -55.56
N VAL A 563 -51.43 -37.97 -55.20
CA VAL A 563 -50.72 -39.11 -54.60
C VAL A 563 -50.18 -40.02 -55.71
N GLU A 564 -48.88 -39.96 -55.99
CA GLU A 564 -48.18 -41.03 -56.70
C GLU A 564 -47.81 -42.15 -55.73
N LEU A 565 -48.28 -43.36 -56.03
CA LEU A 565 -47.98 -44.58 -55.26
C LEU A 565 -46.52 -45.02 -55.49
N PRO A 566 -45.82 -45.54 -54.46
CA PRO A 566 -44.47 -46.08 -54.59
C PRO A 566 -44.37 -47.18 -55.66
N SER A 567 -43.27 -47.19 -56.42
CA SER A 567 -43.01 -48.08 -57.57
C SER A 567 -43.35 -49.57 -57.32
N SER A 568 -43.12 -50.07 -56.11
CA SER A 568 -43.40 -51.46 -55.73
C SER A 568 -44.89 -51.83 -55.71
N LEU A 569 -45.79 -50.86 -55.54
CA LEU A 569 -47.24 -51.06 -55.45
C LEU A 569 -47.98 -50.76 -56.76
N GLN A 570 -47.30 -50.18 -57.75
CA GLN A 570 -47.89 -49.88 -59.06
C GLN A 570 -48.30 -51.13 -59.85
N ARG A 571 -47.72 -52.31 -59.55
CA ARG A 571 -48.06 -53.60 -60.15
C ARG A 571 -49.48 -54.11 -59.78
N PHE A 572 -50.06 -53.61 -58.69
CA PHE A 572 -51.38 -54.02 -58.22
C PHE A 572 -52.50 -53.05 -58.62
N ALA A 573 -52.18 -51.94 -59.30
CA ALA A 573 -53.17 -51.00 -59.80
C ALA A 573 -53.83 -51.56 -61.07
N ARG A 574 -55.09 -52.00 -60.97
CA ARG A 574 -55.91 -52.35 -62.15
C ARG A 574 -56.06 -51.11 -63.04
N LYS A 575 -55.60 -51.20 -64.29
CA LYS A 575 -55.88 -50.17 -65.33
C LYS A 575 -57.40 -50.08 -65.53
N LYS A 576 -57.99 -48.94 -65.18
CA LYS A 576 -59.34 -48.59 -65.63
C LYS A 576 -59.28 -48.20 -67.11
N THR A 577 -60.05 -48.91 -67.94
CA THR A 577 -60.37 -48.53 -69.31
C THR A 577 -61.24 -47.28 -69.29
N THR A 578 -60.80 -46.23 -69.99
CA THR A 578 -61.53 -44.98 -70.15
C THR A 578 -62.30 -44.99 -71.47
N THR A 579 -63.63 -44.93 -71.39
CA THR A 579 -64.51 -44.33 -72.42
C THR A 579 -64.42 -42.82 -72.37
#